data_AF-A0A1S6HU77-F1
#
_entry.id   AF-A0A1S6HU77-F1
#
_cell.length_a   1.000
_cell.length_b   1.000
_cell.length_c   1.000
_cell.angle_alpha   90.00
_cell.angle_beta   90.00
_cell.angle_gamma   90.00
#
_symmetry.space_group_name_H-M   'P 1'
#
loop_
_entity.id
_entity.type
_entity.pdbx_description
1 polymer ?
#
loop_
_entity_poly.entity_id
_entity_poly.type
_entity_poly.pdbx_seq_one_letter_code
_entity_poly.pdbx_strand_id
1 'polypeptide(L)'
;MFKQSRRDLLKSAAVITGGTTLFASGLSSLVISGSAQAAKSLSDTEKSPNSDGFIIPGEFEKQKAVWLGWPTFQWYTDPKLDTKFAIANIIQALVQESVTVQLMCTNLAGELAIKAWFKDQDYEIDSSRFLNYVYVDQVDIWQRDFGPVFLKNRKTGKTAISGFTQNQWGYSTTEDATSVAMTKLPFEVSKLEEFSANEYYQTSLVSEGGDRIPNGKGTLIVCRDVEFDRNPNLSEDEITAKLESALGVTNVIWLNSGVYEDPLAFWGPLPYAVSATETLFLYGPQTVGGHTDECARFANETDIILTMPTAEEAASDPIHGVNYARLQHAHRTLSAAKDQDGNPFNIIELPVPDLEYIEVQPDQDMYKYLESYTYPTHAVAFPKGKPIQVVKAASYANYLVTNNTIIAPSYNSPKKDAEAKRVLSQAYPKHKVVQIDADALNYAGGGIHCVTQHQPA
;
A
#
# COMPACT_ATOMS: atom_id res chain seq x y z
N MET A 1 -12.64 20.26 21.44
CA MET A 1 -13.18 19.48 22.58
C MET A 1 -13.56 18.14 21.96
N PHE A 2 -12.76 17.08 21.94
CA PHE A 2 -11.95 16.41 22.96
C PHE A 2 -10.53 16.12 22.45
N LYS A 3 -9.50 16.37 23.28
CA LYS A 3 -8.15 15.78 23.09
C LYS A 3 -8.13 14.47 23.88
N GLN A 4 -8.68 13.41 23.32
CA GLN A 4 -8.36 12.07 23.81
C GLN A 4 -7.04 11.68 23.13
N SER A 5 -5.99 11.40 23.90
CA SER A 5 -4.69 11.14 23.29
C SER A 5 -4.72 9.76 22.61
N ARG A 6 -4.13 9.62 21.42
CA ARG A 6 -4.01 8.34 20.69
C ARG A 6 -3.46 7.19 21.55
N ARG A 7 -2.59 7.51 22.52
CA ARG A 7 -2.09 6.57 23.52
C ARG A 7 -3.19 5.94 24.39
N ASP A 8 -4.30 6.64 24.62
CA ASP A 8 -5.43 6.14 25.40
C ASP A 8 -6.36 5.24 24.55
N LEU A 9 -6.42 5.47 23.23
CA LEU A 9 -7.13 4.60 22.29
C LEU A 9 -6.40 3.26 22.10
N LEU A 10 -5.07 3.28 21.92
CA LEU A 10 -4.26 2.07 21.78
C LEU A 10 -4.22 1.19 23.05
N LYS A 11 -4.32 1.79 24.24
CA LYS A 11 -4.42 1.04 25.52
C LYS A 11 -5.72 0.24 25.66
N SER A 12 -6.76 0.60 24.90
CA SER A 12 -8.06 -0.08 24.92
C SER A 12 -8.09 -1.29 23.97
N ALA A 13 -7.23 -1.31 22.95
CA ALA A 13 -7.05 -2.43 22.02
C ALA A 13 -6.11 -3.54 22.56
N ALA A 14 -5.27 -3.21 23.54
CA ALA A 14 -4.28 -4.13 24.12
C ALA A 14 -4.88 -5.30 24.94
N VAL A 15 -6.21 -5.39 25.09
CA VAL A 15 -6.89 -6.42 25.89
C VAL A 15 -7.58 -7.49 25.03
N ILE A 16 -7.53 -7.40 23.70
CA ILE A 16 -8.05 -8.45 22.79
C ILE A 16 -6.98 -8.87 21.78
N THR A 17 -5.78 -9.16 22.28
CA THR A 17 -4.79 -10.03 21.58
C THR A 17 -4.95 -11.50 21.97
N GLY A 18 -6.05 -11.86 22.64
CA GLY A 18 -6.42 -13.23 22.98
C GLY A 18 -7.64 -13.68 22.19
N GLY A 19 -7.49 -13.90 20.88
CA GLY A 19 -8.66 -14.18 20.05
C GLY A 19 -8.45 -14.71 18.65
N THR A 20 -7.35 -15.43 18.36
CA THR A 20 -7.33 -16.71 17.62
C THR A 20 -5.89 -17.13 17.35
N THR A 21 -5.37 -17.91 18.28
CA THR A 21 -4.33 -18.89 18.04
C THR A 21 -4.85 -19.91 17.02
N LEU A 22 -4.58 -19.72 15.73
CA LEU A 22 -4.36 -20.83 14.80
C LEU A 22 -2.86 -20.86 14.49
N PHE A 23 -2.08 -21.08 15.56
CA PHE A 23 -0.68 -21.44 15.45
C PHE A 23 -0.56 -22.94 15.15
N ALA A 24 0.22 -23.26 14.12
CA ALA A 24 1.09 -24.42 14.04
C ALA A 24 0.54 -25.73 14.64
N SER A 25 -0.36 -26.42 13.93
CA SER A 25 -0.48 -27.87 14.10
C SER A 25 0.63 -28.55 13.28
N GLY A 26 1.80 -28.69 13.89
CA GLY A 26 2.85 -29.57 13.38
C GLY A 26 4.25 -28.96 13.42
N LEU A 27 4.79 -28.72 14.61
CA LEU A 27 6.23 -28.79 14.83
C LEU A 27 6.48 -29.14 16.30
N SER A 28 7.02 -30.34 16.46
CA SER A 28 7.62 -30.88 17.66
C SER A 28 8.50 -29.83 18.35
N SER A 29 8.28 -29.69 19.64
CA SER A 29 9.07 -28.93 20.61
C SER A 29 10.58 -29.10 20.40
N LEU A 30 11.23 -28.06 19.87
CA LEU A 30 12.64 -27.80 20.12
C LEU A 30 12.75 -26.43 20.78
N VAL A 31 13.17 -26.46 22.04
CA VAL A 31 13.44 -25.28 22.87
C VAL A 31 14.58 -24.50 22.22
N ILE A 32 14.30 -23.34 21.61
CA ILE A 32 15.33 -22.35 21.31
C ILE A 32 15.55 -21.52 22.56
N SER A 33 16.41 -22.00 23.45
CA SER A 33 17.04 -21.15 24.46
C SER A 33 18.11 -20.31 23.76
N GLY A 34 17.76 -19.07 23.40
CA GLY A 34 18.68 -18.14 22.74
C GLY A 34 18.19 -16.71 22.81
N SER A 35 18.61 -16.00 23.87
CA SER A 35 18.64 -14.54 24.03
C SER A 35 17.38 -13.76 23.63
N ALA A 36 16.53 -13.50 24.62
CA ALA A 36 15.66 -12.33 24.66
C ALA A 36 16.52 -11.05 24.72
N GLN A 37 16.97 -10.59 23.57
CA GLN A 37 17.38 -9.20 23.40
C GLN A 37 16.15 -8.46 22.90
N ALA A 38 15.55 -7.64 23.77
CA ALA A 38 14.47 -6.74 23.40
C ALA A 38 14.85 -6.03 22.09
N ALA A 39 14.00 -6.17 21.07
CA ALA A 39 14.19 -5.47 19.80
C ALA A 39 14.17 -3.97 20.10
N LYS A 40 15.35 -3.35 20.19
CA LYS A 40 15.46 -1.90 20.05
C LYS A 40 14.82 -1.55 18.70
N SER A 41 13.98 -0.53 18.67
CA SER A 41 13.63 0.12 17.41
C SER A 41 14.92 0.35 16.63
N LEU A 42 14.96 -0.06 15.36
CA LEU A 42 16.17 0.12 14.58
C LEU A 42 16.41 1.63 14.45
N SER A 43 17.56 2.09 14.92
CA SER A 43 17.94 3.50 14.84
C SER A 43 18.36 3.88 13.42
N ASP A 44 18.32 5.17 13.11
CA ASP A 44 18.90 5.69 11.87
C ASP A 44 20.35 5.17 11.71
N THR A 45 20.71 4.68 10.53
CA THR A 45 22.12 4.40 10.20
C THR A 45 22.92 5.69 10.21
N GLU A 46 24.19 5.65 10.64
CA GLU A 46 25.04 6.86 10.71
C GLU A 46 25.26 7.52 9.35
N LYS A 47 25.27 6.73 8.27
CA LYS A 47 25.29 7.21 6.88
C LYS A 47 23.88 7.17 6.29
N SER A 48 23.63 8.07 5.35
CA SER A 48 22.37 8.12 4.61
C SER A 48 22.57 7.76 3.14
N PRO A 49 21.56 7.16 2.49
CA PRO A 49 21.59 6.95 1.05
C PRO A 49 21.93 8.21 0.25
N ASN A 50 21.35 9.35 0.63
CA ASN A 50 21.61 10.64 -0.01
C ASN A 50 23.12 11.00 0.05
N SER A 51 23.75 10.86 1.22
CA SER A 51 25.18 11.17 1.39
C SER A 51 26.10 10.28 0.54
N ASP A 52 25.67 9.04 0.25
CA ASP A 52 26.38 8.10 -0.61
C ASP A 52 25.93 8.19 -2.10
N GLY A 53 25.08 9.17 -2.44
CA GLY A 53 24.67 9.49 -3.80
C GLY A 53 23.62 8.55 -4.40
N PHE A 54 22.87 7.84 -3.55
CA PHE A 54 21.71 7.05 -3.95
C PHE A 54 20.44 7.90 -3.98
N ILE A 55 19.58 7.63 -4.96
CA ILE A 55 18.25 8.23 -5.09
C ILE A 55 17.21 7.16 -5.40
N ILE A 56 15.99 7.32 -4.91
CA ILE A 56 14.86 6.47 -5.28
C ILE A 56 14.52 6.69 -6.76
N PRO A 57 14.48 5.63 -7.60
CA PRO A 57 14.08 5.76 -8.99
C PRO A 57 12.57 5.99 -9.13
N GLY A 58 12.16 6.51 -10.27
CA GLY A 58 10.76 6.58 -10.65
C GLY A 58 10.28 5.19 -11.01
N GLU A 59 9.04 4.84 -10.66
CA GLU A 59 8.52 3.50 -10.93
C GLU A 59 8.45 3.18 -12.44
N PHE A 60 8.28 4.20 -13.28
CA PHE A 60 8.29 4.09 -14.75
C PHE A 60 9.67 3.78 -15.35
N GLU A 61 10.73 3.75 -14.56
CA GLU A 61 12.05 3.35 -15.04
C GLU A 61 12.15 1.84 -15.27
N LYS A 62 13.22 1.41 -15.94
CA LYS A 62 13.45 -0.02 -16.23
C LYS A 62 13.62 -0.82 -14.93
N GLN A 63 12.97 -1.97 -14.84
CA GLN A 63 12.93 -2.83 -13.67
C GLN A 63 13.55 -4.20 -13.94
N LYS A 64 14.25 -4.74 -12.95
CA LYS A 64 14.78 -6.11 -12.91
C LYS A 64 13.69 -7.13 -12.56
N ALA A 65 12.85 -6.79 -11.58
CA ALA A 65 11.82 -7.66 -11.05
C ALA A 65 10.70 -6.89 -10.33
N VAL A 66 9.58 -7.57 -10.09
CA VAL A 66 8.48 -7.13 -9.22
C VAL A 66 8.33 -8.12 -8.08
N TRP A 67 8.28 -7.62 -6.85
CA TRP A 67 8.14 -8.41 -5.63
C TRP A 67 6.68 -8.44 -5.19
N LEU A 68 6.19 -9.62 -4.81
CA LEU A 68 4.84 -9.85 -4.27
C LEU A 68 4.91 -10.79 -3.06
N GLY A 69 3.94 -10.66 -2.16
CA GLY A 69 3.66 -11.64 -1.12
C GLY A 69 2.54 -12.60 -1.55
N TRP A 70 2.52 -13.82 -1.00
CA TRP A 70 1.41 -14.74 -1.19
C TRP A 70 0.38 -14.63 -0.05
N PRO A 71 -0.93 -14.55 -0.32
CA PRO A 71 -1.93 -14.48 0.74
C PRO A 71 -1.98 -15.76 1.60
N THR A 72 -1.89 -15.59 2.91
CA THR A 72 -2.01 -16.66 3.91
C THR A 72 -3.35 -16.64 4.65
N PHE A 73 -4.14 -15.58 4.46
CA PHE A 73 -5.40 -15.34 5.13
C PHE A 73 -6.47 -14.86 4.14
N GLN A 74 -7.74 -15.09 4.47
CA GLN A 74 -8.88 -14.70 3.65
C GLN A 74 -9.94 -14.06 4.57
N TRP A 75 -10.35 -12.84 4.23
CA TRP A 75 -11.28 -12.03 5.05
C TRP A 75 -12.75 -12.40 4.88
N TYR A 76 -13.12 -12.87 3.68
CA TYR A 76 -14.49 -13.07 3.24
C TYR A 76 -14.70 -14.50 2.77
N THR A 77 -15.90 -15.04 2.98
CA THR A 77 -16.24 -16.38 2.50
C THR A 77 -16.59 -16.41 1.02
N ASP A 78 -16.87 -15.26 0.39
CA ASP A 78 -17.10 -15.15 -1.05
C ASP A 78 -15.79 -15.43 -1.81
N PRO A 79 -15.74 -16.46 -2.68
CA PRO A 79 -14.56 -16.75 -3.49
C PRO A 79 -14.12 -15.60 -4.40
N LYS A 80 -15.03 -14.70 -4.79
CA LYS A 80 -14.68 -13.51 -5.59
C LYS A 80 -13.81 -12.51 -4.84
N LEU A 81 -13.83 -12.57 -3.51
CA LEU A 81 -13.04 -11.72 -2.62
C LEU A 81 -11.82 -12.45 -2.04
N ASP A 82 -11.46 -13.62 -2.58
CA ASP A 82 -10.19 -14.29 -2.24
C ASP A 82 -9.03 -13.62 -2.96
N THR A 83 -8.17 -12.98 -2.18
CA THR A 83 -6.99 -12.25 -2.64
C THR A 83 -5.99 -13.14 -3.39
N LYS A 84 -6.03 -14.48 -3.21
CA LYS A 84 -5.18 -15.40 -3.99
C LYS A 84 -5.46 -15.31 -5.49
N PHE A 85 -6.72 -15.17 -5.90
CA PHE A 85 -7.04 -15.02 -7.33
C PHE A 85 -6.53 -13.70 -7.89
N ALA A 86 -6.67 -12.60 -7.15
CA ALA A 86 -6.13 -11.30 -7.57
C ALA A 86 -4.60 -11.34 -7.73
N ILE A 87 -3.88 -11.87 -6.73
CA ILE A 87 -2.42 -12.04 -6.80
C ILE A 87 -2.02 -12.98 -7.94
N ALA A 88 -2.71 -14.10 -8.14
CA ALA A 88 -2.46 -15.04 -9.24
C ALA A 88 -2.64 -14.38 -10.61
N ASN A 89 -3.68 -13.58 -10.79
CA ASN A 89 -3.92 -12.84 -12.03
C ASN A 89 -2.82 -11.80 -12.29
N ILE A 90 -2.35 -11.10 -11.25
CA ILE A 90 -1.22 -10.17 -11.36
C ILE A 90 0.05 -10.93 -11.80
N ILE A 91 0.39 -12.03 -11.12
CA ILE A 91 1.56 -12.84 -11.45
C ILE A 91 1.48 -13.36 -12.89
N GLN A 92 0.32 -13.89 -13.30
CA GLN A 92 0.12 -14.40 -14.64
C GLN A 92 0.33 -13.30 -15.69
N ALA A 93 -0.24 -12.10 -15.47
CA ALA A 93 -0.06 -10.97 -16.37
C ALA A 93 1.41 -10.52 -16.45
N LEU A 94 2.12 -10.46 -15.33
CA LEU A 94 3.54 -10.11 -15.28
C LEU A 94 4.41 -11.13 -16.04
N VAL A 95 4.20 -12.42 -15.79
CA VAL A 95 4.95 -13.51 -16.43
C VAL A 95 4.69 -13.54 -17.94
N GLN A 96 3.45 -13.34 -18.39
CA GLN A 96 3.12 -13.26 -19.82
C GLN A 96 3.84 -12.11 -20.53
N GLU A 97 4.08 -11.00 -19.82
CA GLU A 97 4.82 -9.85 -20.34
C GLU A 97 6.34 -9.94 -20.08
N SER A 98 6.84 -11.14 -19.72
CA SER A 98 8.26 -11.40 -19.45
C SER A 98 8.86 -10.54 -18.33
N VAL A 99 8.04 -10.16 -17.34
CA VAL A 99 8.49 -9.50 -16.12
C VAL A 99 8.82 -10.55 -15.07
N THR A 100 10.04 -10.50 -14.55
CA THR A 100 10.46 -11.38 -13.44
C THR A 100 9.67 -11.05 -12.17
N VAL A 101 9.08 -12.06 -11.57
CA VAL A 101 8.36 -11.99 -10.30
C VAL A 101 9.19 -12.65 -9.20
N GLN A 102 9.37 -11.95 -8.09
CA GLN A 102 9.92 -12.47 -6.84
C GLN A 102 8.75 -12.68 -5.87
N LEU A 103 8.25 -13.91 -5.77
CA LEU A 103 7.12 -14.25 -4.90
C LEU A 103 7.64 -14.73 -3.54
N MET A 104 7.38 -13.94 -2.52
CA MET A 104 7.74 -14.29 -1.14
C MET A 104 6.84 -15.42 -0.62
N CYS A 105 7.47 -16.38 0.06
CA CYS A 105 6.79 -17.43 0.82
C CYS A 105 7.72 -17.90 1.95
N THR A 106 7.18 -18.57 2.98
CA THR A 106 7.97 -18.88 4.19
C THR A 106 9.08 -19.91 3.96
N ASN A 107 8.82 -20.93 3.14
CA ASN A 107 9.71 -22.08 2.95
C ASN A 107 9.26 -22.94 1.76
N LEU A 108 9.98 -24.04 1.51
CA LEU A 108 9.66 -25.01 0.47
C LEU A 108 8.23 -25.59 0.57
N ALA A 109 7.70 -25.82 1.78
CA ALA A 109 6.34 -26.32 1.92
C ALA A 109 5.31 -25.27 1.47
N GLY A 110 5.56 -23.99 1.78
CA GLY A 110 4.79 -22.86 1.26
C GLY A 110 4.82 -22.77 -0.26
N GLU A 111 6.02 -22.86 -0.86
CA GLU A 111 6.17 -22.90 -2.33
C GLU A 111 5.38 -24.06 -2.96
N LEU A 112 5.49 -25.27 -2.40
CA LEU A 112 4.78 -26.44 -2.92
C LEU A 112 3.26 -26.27 -2.79
N ALA A 113 2.77 -25.65 -1.72
CA ALA A 113 1.35 -25.34 -1.55
C ALA A 113 0.86 -24.31 -2.59
N ILE A 114 1.65 -23.27 -2.88
CA ILE A 114 1.34 -22.29 -3.93
C ILE A 114 1.28 -22.96 -5.30
N LYS A 115 2.28 -23.79 -5.62
CA LYS A 115 2.32 -24.54 -6.89
C LYS A 115 1.13 -25.49 -7.04
N ALA A 116 0.75 -26.18 -5.95
CA ALA A 116 -0.44 -27.02 -5.94
C ALA A 116 -1.71 -26.19 -6.16
N TRP A 117 -1.83 -25.05 -5.48
CA TRP A 117 -2.96 -24.15 -5.65
C TRP A 117 -3.09 -23.64 -7.09
N PHE A 118 -2.01 -23.18 -7.73
CA PHE A 118 -2.04 -22.76 -9.13
C PHE A 118 -2.53 -23.88 -10.04
N LYS A 119 -2.04 -25.11 -9.83
CA LYS A 119 -2.46 -26.27 -10.61
C LYS A 119 -3.94 -26.60 -10.39
N ASP A 120 -4.42 -26.55 -9.16
CA ASP A 120 -5.81 -26.86 -8.81
C ASP A 120 -6.79 -25.81 -9.34
N GLN A 121 -6.31 -24.58 -9.58
CA GLN A 121 -7.08 -23.48 -10.17
C GLN A 121 -6.81 -23.29 -11.68
N ASP A 122 -6.16 -24.26 -12.33
CA ASP A 122 -5.84 -24.25 -13.77
C ASP A 122 -5.01 -23.03 -14.24
N TYR A 123 -4.15 -22.47 -13.38
CA TYR A 123 -3.19 -21.43 -13.76
C TYR A 123 -1.94 -22.04 -14.41
N GLU A 124 -1.71 -21.70 -15.68
CA GLU A 124 -0.48 -22.04 -16.40
C GLU A 124 0.59 -20.96 -16.25
N ILE A 125 1.29 -20.92 -15.12
CA ILE A 125 2.37 -19.96 -14.84
C ILE A 125 3.73 -20.65 -15.04
N ASP A 126 4.55 -20.13 -15.96
CA ASP A 126 5.91 -20.63 -16.20
C ASP A 126 6.87 -20.23 -15.06
N SER A 127 6.88 -21.08 -14.02
CA SER A 127 7.78 -20.97 -12.88
C SER A 127 9.26 -21.25 -13.17
N SER A 128 9.64 -21.56 -14.42
CA SER A 128 11.03 -21.84 -14.78
C SER A 128 11.82 -20.62 -15.28
N ARG A 129 11.14 -19.52 -15.62
CA ARG A 129 11.78 -18.34 -16.24
C ARG A 129 11.50 -17.02 -15.55
N PHE A 130 10.26 -16.76 -15.17
CA PHE A 130 9.81 -15.43 -14.74
C PHE A 130 9.14 -15.42 -13.38
N LEU A 131 9.07 -16.54 -12.68
CA LEU A 131 8.56 -16.61 -11.31
C LEU A 131 9.56 -17.34 -10.43
N ASN A 132 10.13 -16.60 -9.49
CA ASN A 132 11.04 -17.10 -8.48
C ASN A 132 10.34 -17.10 -7.12
N TYR A 133 10.59 -18.12 -6.32
CA TYR A 133 10.12 -18.19 -4.94
C TYR A 133 11.24 -17.74 -4.00
N VAL A 134 10.95 -16.75 -3.16
CA VAL A 134 11.91 -16.20 -2.20
C VAL A 134 11.49 -16.59 -0.79
N TYR A 135 12.37 -17.31 -0.09
CA TYR A 135 12.08 -17.81 1.25
C TYR A 135 12.36 -16.74 2.32
N VAL A 136 11.28 -16.18 2.86
CA VAL A 136 11.33 -15.16 3.90
C VAL A 136 10.07 -15.25 4.76
N ASP A 137 10.20 -14.93 6.04
CA ASP A 137 9.06 -14.86 6.96
C ASP A 137 8.15 -13.70 6.52
N GLN A 138 7.09 -14.05 5.79
CA GLN A 138 6.11 -13.11 5.31
C GLN A 138 5.12 -12.76 6.44
N VAL A 139 4.92 -11.46 6.64
CA VAL A 139 3.96 -10.95 7.63
C VAL A 139 2.59 -10.71 6.99
N ASP A 140 2.59 -10.11 5.79
CA ASP A 140 1.38 -9.76 5.03
C ASP A 140 1.70 -9.64 3.53
N ILE A 141 0.73 -9.30 2.69
CA ILE A 141 0.88 -9.19 1.23
C ILE A 141 1.26 -7.79 0.71
N TRP A 142 1.21 -6.77 1.57
CA TRP A 142 1.38 -5.36 1.21
C TRP A 142 2.85 -4.94 0.99
N GLN A 143 3.50 -5.57 0.01
CA GLN A 143 4.94 -5.39 -0.25
C GLN A 143 5.33 -3.95 -0.59
N ARG A 144 4.40 -3.13 -1.10
CA ARG A 144 4.65 -1.72 -1.33
C ARG A 144 5.00 -0.98 -0.04
N ASP A 145 4.39 -1.35 1.07
CA ASP A 145 4.40 -0.53 2.26
C ASP A 145 5.61 -0.79 3.15
N PHE A 146 5.90 -2.07 3.40
CA PHE A 146 6.99 -2.51 4.27
C PHE A 146 8.08 -3.30 3.53
N GLY A 147 7.96 -3.49 2.21
CA GLY A 147 8.97 -4.16 1.41
C GLY A 147 10.25 -3.33 1.22
N PRO A 148 11.27 -3.91 0.58
CA PRO A 148 12.55 -3.23 0.35
C PRO A 148 12.39 -2.02 -0.60
N VAL A 149 12.73 -0.82 -0.11
CA VAL A 149 12.82 0.37 -0.96
C VAL A 149 14.17 0.39 -1.66
N PHE A 150 14.18 0.00 -2.94
CA PHE A 150 15.40 -0.02 -3.72
C PHE A 150 15.78 1.37 -4.22
N LEU A 151 17.06 1.71 -4.11
CA LEU A 151 17.65 2.98 -4.55
C LEU A 151 18.71 2.73 -5.61
N LYS A 152 19.04 3.78 -6.37
CA LYS A 152 20.06 3.74 -7.43
C LYS A 152 21.04 4.89 -7.30
N ASN A 153 22.34 4.59 -7.35
CA ASN A 153 23.36 5.60 -7.53
C ASN A 153 23.53 5.88 -9.02
N ARG A 154 23.09 7.07 -9.46
CA ARG A 154 23.08 7.44 -10.89
C ARG A 154 24.47 7.53 -11.51
N LYS A 155 25.52 7.75 -10.71
CA LYS A 155 26.90 7.88 -11.18
C LYS A 155 27.58 6.53 -11.36
N THR A 156 27.33 5.59 -10.44
CA THR A 156 28.02 4.28 -10.43
C THR A 156 27.18 3.14 -10.99
N GLY A 157 25.86 3.32 -11.08
CA GLY A 157 24.91 2.27 -11.45
C GLY A 157 24.61 1.27 -10.33
N LYS A 158 25.23 1.42 -9.14
CA LYS A 158 24.97 0.55 -7.99
C LYS A 158 23.56 0.74 -7.45
N THR A 159 23.03 -0.31 -6.85
CA THR A 159 21.76 -0.30 -6.11
C THR A 159 22.00 -0.39 -4.61
N ALA A 160 21.03 0.09 -3.83
CA ALA A 160 20.98 -0.06 -2.37
C ALA A 160 19.53 -0.28 -1.90
N ILE A 161 19.34 -0.58 -0.62
CA ILE A 161 18.02 -0.68 0.02
C ILE A 161 17.94 0.33 1.17
N SER A 162 16.80 1.01 1.28
CA SER A 162 16.42 1.84 2.42
C SER A 162 15.27 1.16 3.19
N GLY A 163 15.53 0.72 4.41
CA GLY A 163 14.54 0.15 5.31
C GLY A 163 13.84 1.25 6.12
N PHE A 164 12.51 1.26 6.11
CA PHE A 164 11.68 2.17 6.89
C PHE A 164 11.14 1.47 8.14
N THR A 165 10.95 2.23 9.22
CA THR A 165 10.31 1.69 10.43
C THR A 165 8.81 1.53 10.18
N GLN A 166 8.22 0.49 10.75
CA GLN A 166 6.81 0.14 10.55
C GLN A 166 6.06 0.16 11.88
N ASN A 167 4.77 0.50 11.84
CA ASN A 167 3.87 0.43 12.99
C ASN A 167 2.48 -0.13 12.61
N GLN A 168 2.44 -0.93 11.53
CA GLN A 168 1.21 -1.43 10.90
C GLN A 168 0.30 -0.26 10.52
N TRP A 169 0.72 0.64 9.64
CA TRP A 169 -0.09 1.79 9.18
C TRP A 169 -0.72 2.63 10.31
N GLY A 170 -0.09 2.68 11.49
CA GLY A 170 -0.60 3.37 12.66
C GLY A 170 -1.57 2.59 13.55
N TYR A 171 -1.92 1.34 13.21
CA TYR A 171 -2.76 0.44 14.01
C TYR A 171 -2.04 -0.08 15.27
N SER A 172 -0.71 -0.01 15.31
CA SER A 172 0.08 -0.49 16.44
C SER A 172 1.26 0.43 16.77
N THR A 173 2.11 0.01 17.72
CA THR A 173 3.37 0.68 18.03
C THR A 173 4.53 0.06 17.24
N THR A 174 5.67 0.73 17.20
CA THR A 174 6.88 0.22 16.51
C THR A 174 7.54 -0.95 17.26
N GLU A 175 7.20 -1.14 18.53
CA GLU A 175 7.68 -2.25 19.36
C GLU A 175 6.81 -3.50 19.28
N ASP A 176 5.63 -3.42 18.65
CA ASP A 176 4.79 -4.59 18.42
C ASP A 176 5.51 -5.63 17.56
N ALA A 177 5.30 -6.92 17.85
CA ALA A 177 6.04 -8.00 17.21
C ALA A 177 5.85 -8.02 15.69
N THR A 178 4.65 -7.73 15.20
CA THR A 178 4.32 -7.65 13.78
C THR A 178 4.99 -6.44 13.14
N SER A 179 4.95 -5.28 13.80
CA SER A 179 5.65 -4.06 13.36
C SER A 179 7.17 -4.26 13.26
N VAL A 180 7.76 -4.96 14.24
CA VAL A 180 9.19 -5.31 14.24
C VAL A 180 9.53 -6.27 13.11
N ALA A 181 8.67 -7.25 12.82
CA ALA A 181 8.85 -8.18 11.72
C ALA A 181 8.80 -7.46 10.36
N MET A 182 7.80 -6.60 10.15
CA MET A 182 7.68 -5.76 8.95
C MET A 182 8.91 -4.86 8.76
N THR A 183 9.37 -4.20 9.83
CA THR A 183 10.56 -3.34 9.81
C THR A 183 11.84 -4.10 9.42
N LYS A 184 11.95 -5.39 9.75
CA LYS A 184 13.12 -6.22 9.44
C LYS A 184 13.12 -6.78 8.02
N LEU A 185 11.97 -6.82 7.34
CA LEU A 185 11.86 -7.45 6.03
C LEU A 185 12.87 -6.89 5.00
N PRO A 186 13.05 -5.55 4.85
CA PRO A 186 14.04 -5.01 3.92
C PRO A 186 15.48 -5.49 4.20
N PHE A 187 15.84 -5.68 5.47
CA PHE A 187 17.16 -6.19 5.87
C PHE A 187 17.34 -7.68 5.53
N GLU A 188 16.30 -8.49 5.71
CA GLU A 188 16.39 -9.90 5.31
C GLU A 188 16.47 -10.03 3.78
N VAL A 189 15.73 -9.22 3.03
CA VAL A 189 15.86 -9.16 1.56
C VAL A 189 17.26 -8.68 1.15
N SER A 190 17.86 -7.73 1.85
CA SER A 190 19.20 -7.27 1.52
C SER A 190 20.24 -8.38 1.61
N LYS A 191 20.11 -9.31 2.57
CA LYS A 191 20.98 -10.48 2.67
C LYS A 191 20.73 -11.48 1.54
N LEU A 192 19.46 -11.74 1.22
CA LEU A 192 19.05 -12.70 0.19
C LEU A 192 19.50 -12.26 -1.21
N GLU A 193 19.44 -10.96 -1.51
CA GLU A 193 19.94 -10.37 -2.76
C GLU A 193 21.42 -9.96 -2.69
N GLU A 194 22.16 -10.43 -1.66
CA GLU A 194 23.61 -10.26 -1.49
C GLU A 194 24.11 -8.79 -1.48
N PHE A 195 23.29 -7.85 -1.02
CA PHE A 195 23.71 -6.47 -0.80
C PHE A 195 24.76 -6.40 0.32
N SER A 196 25.79 -5.59 0.13
CA SER A 196 26.79 -5.37 1.17
C SER A 196 26.23 -4.52 2.32
N ALA A 197 26.90 -4.54 3.48
CA ALA A 197 26.52 -3.70 4.62
C ALA A 197 26.56 -2.19 4.33
N ASN A 198 27.26 -1.75 3.28
CA ASN A 198 27.29 -0.35 2.83
C ASN A 198 26.21 -0.03 1.79
N GLU A 199 25.35 -0.99 1.45
CA GLU A 199 24.27 -0.85 0.48
C GLU A 199 22.91 -1.15 1.12
N TYR A 200 22.87 -1.24 2.46
CA TYR A 200 21.65 -1.26 3.26
C TYR A 200 21.66 -0.08 4.24
N TYR A 201 20.55 0.66 4.27
CA TYR A 201 20.33 1.78 5.17
C TYR A 201 19.05 1.56 5.95
N GLN A 202 18.97 2.13 7.15
CA GLN A 202 17.75 2.11 7.97
C GLN A 202 17.40 3.52 8.40
N THR A 203 16.11 3.84 8.33
CA THR A 203 15.54 5.02 8.99
C THR A 203 14.55 4.64 10.09
N SER A 204 14.54 5.47 11.13
CA SER A 204 13.57 5.54 12.23
C SER A 204 12.26 6.21 11.82
N LEU A 205 12.21 6.85 10.64
CA LEU A 205 10.97 7.41 10.12
C LEU A 205 9.97 6.28 9.89
N VAL A 206 8.77 6.44 10.43
CA VAL A 206 7.65 5.54 10.15
C VAL A 206 6.92 6.09 8.93
N SER A 207 6.94 5.37 7.83
CA SER A 207 6.29 5.78 6.58
C SER A 207 6.16 4.55 5.69
N GLU A 208 5.11 4.48 4.90
CA GLU A 208 4.81 3.38 3.98
C GLU A 208 4.98 3.79 2.51
N GLY A 209 5.35 2.83 1.65
CA GLY A 209 5.64 3.11 0.25
C GLY A 209 4.44 3.52 -0.58
N GLY A 210 3.21 3.17 -0.19
CA GLY A 210 2.00 3.65 -0.86
C GLY A 210 1.81 5.16 -0.73
N ASP A 211 2.38 5.79 0.31
CA ASP A 211 2.33 7.23 0.46
C ASP A 211 3.51 7.97 -0.19
N ARG A 212 4.51 7.26 -0.71
CA ARG A 212 5.73 7.86 -1.25
C ARG A 212 5.79 7.71 -2.76
N ILE A 213 5.53 8.80 -3.48
CA ILE A 213 5.45 8.79 -4.95
C ILE A 213 6.61 9.58 -5.56
N PRO A 214 7.74 8.94 -5.92
CA PRO A 214 8.90 9.62 -6.48
C PRO A 214 8.78 9.85 -7.99
N ASN A 215 9.33 10.96 -8.48
CA ASN A 215 9.52 11.21 -9.91
C ASN A 215 10.85 10.65 -10.46
N GLY A 216 11.67 10.02 -9.61
CA GLY A 216 12.98 9.45 -10.00
C GLY A 216 14.14 10.44 -10.15
N LYS A 217 13.86 11.75 -10.11
CA LYS A 217 14.87 12.82 -10.31
C LYS A 217 15.14 13.67 -9.08
N GLY A 218 14.30 13.60 -8.06
CA GLY A 218 14.50 14.33 -6.81
C GLY A 218 13.23 14.94 -6.24
N THR A 219 12.09 14.79 -6.92
CA THR A 219 10.79 15.18 -6.39
C THR A 219 10.04 13.98 -5.82
N LEU A 220 9.40 14.17 -4.67
CA LEU A 220 8.53 13.22 -4.00
C LEU A 220 7.18 13.87 -3.72
N ILE A 221 6.07 13.15 -3.95
CA ILE A 221 4.75 13.52 -3.41
C ILE A 221 4.46 12.62 -2.20
N VAL A 222 3.95 13.23 -1.12
CA VAL A 222 3.49 12.56 0.12
C VAL A 222 2.18 13.14 0.62
N CYS A 223 1.47 12.41 1.50
CA CYS A 223 0.25 12.86 2.15
C CYS A 223 0.52 13.30 3.58
N ARG A 224 0.11 14.52 3.92
CA ARG A 224 0.29 15.09 5.26
C ARG A 224 -0.45 14.30 6.33
N ASP A 225 -1.71 13.91 6.08
CA ASP A 225 -2.49 13.15 7.05
C ASP A 225 -1.83 11.82 7.43
N VAL A 226 -1.17 11.15 6.48
CA VAL A 226 -0.45 9.89 6.71
C VAL A 226 0.82 10.15 7.52
N GLU A 227 1.72 11.00 7.03
CA GLU A 227 3.03 11.21 7.65
C GLU A 227 2.93 11.79 9.07
N PHE A 228 1.97 12.69 9.33
CA PHE A 228 1.72 13.23 10.68
C PHE A 228 0.97 12.25 11.58
N ASP A 229 0.16 11.33 11.02
CA ASP A 229 -0.34 10.21 11.81
C ASP A 229 0.84 9.31 12.23
N ARG A 230 1.72 8.93 11.32
CA ARG A 230 2.85 8.05 11.66
C ARG A 230 3.83 8.68 12.63
N ASN A 231 4.09 9.98 12.47
CA ASN A 231 5.16 10.69 13.18
C ASN A 231 4.62 11.92 13.94
N PRO A 232 3.71 11.76 14.91
CA PRO A 232 2.97 12.87 15.52
C PRO A 232 3.81 13.83 16.37
N ASN A 233 5.08 13.49 16.61
CA ASN A 233 6.02 14.30 17.38
C ASN A 233 7.08 14.99 16.49
N LEU A 234 7.04 14.77 15.18
CA LEU A 234 7.94 15.42 14.23
C LEU A 234 7.22 16.58 13.54
N SER A 235 7.98 17.63 13.23
CA SER A 235 7.55 18.72 12.35
C SER A 235 7.64 18.32 10.87
N GLU A 236 6.96 19.08 9.99
CA GLU A 236 7.04 18.87 8.54
C GLU A 236 8.50 18.95 8.03
N ASP A 237 9.31 19.86 8.59
CA ASP A 237 10.73 20.01 8.25
C ASP A 237 11.56 18.79 8.69
N GLU A 238 11.28 18.23 9.87
CA GLU A 238 11.98 17.03 10.36
C GLU A 238 11.62 15.78 9.55
N ILE A 239 10.35 15.63 9.17
CA ILE A 239 9.91 14.54 8.29
C ILE A 239 10.54 14.71 6.91
N THR A 240 10.50 15.92 6.35
CA THR A 240 11.13 16.26 5.06
C THR A 240 12.62 15.89 5.08
N ALA A 241 13.38 16.34 6.08
CA ALA A 241 14.81 16.03 6.18
C ALA A 241 15.09 14.51 6.28
N LYS A 242 14.21 13.75 6.95
CA LYS A 242 14.32 12.28 7.03
C LYS A 242 14.00 11.62 5.68
N LEU A 243 12.99 12.08 4.96
CA LEU A 243 12.66 11.61 3.60
C LEU A 243 13.80 11.90 2.62
N GLU A 244 14.33 13.12 2.61
CA GLU A 244 15.48 13.52 1.79
C GLU A 244 16.71 12.65 2.08
N SER A 245 17.00 12.40 3.36
CA SER A 245 18.10 11.55 3.79
C SER A 245 17.91 10.10 3.31
N ALA A 246 16.73 9.52 3.52
CA ALA A 246 16.42 8.11 3.25
C ALA A 246 16.20 7.78 1.78
N LEU A 247 15.88 8.77 0.93
CA LEU A 247 15.47 8.55 -0.47
C LEU A 247 16.31 9.32 -1.49
N GLY A 248 17.18 10.24 -1.06
CA GLY A 248 18.00 11.05 -1.97
C GLY A 248 17.19 12.08 -2.77
N VAL A 249 15.99 12.41 -2.33
CA VAL A 249 15.15 13.47 -2.90
C VAL A 249 15.56 14.83 -2.34
N THR A 250 15.18 15.90 -3.04
CA THR A 250 15.52 17.30 -2.67
C THR A 250 14.33 18.24 -2.77
N ASN A 251 13.15 17.72 -3.13
CA ASN A 251 11.92 18.46 -3.30
C ASN A 251 10.75 17.59 -2.85
N VAL A 252 10.01 18.01 -1.83
CA VAL A 252 8.87 17.26 -1.29
C VAL A 252 7.60 18.10 -1.46
N ILE A 253 6.61 17.50 -2.13
CA ILE A 253 5.29 18.09 -2.36
C ILE A 253 4.30 17.42 -1.41
N TRP A 254 3.66 18.24 -0.58
CA TRP A 254 2.74 17.78 0.47
C TRP A 254 1.29 17.95 0.05
N LEU A 255 0.60 16.84 -0.25
CA LEU A 255 -0.85 16.82 -0.34
C LEU A 255 -1.45 16.84 1.08
N ASN A 256 -2.67 17.34 1.23
CA ASN A 256 -3.29 17.43 2.56
C ASN A 256 -3.82 16.07 3.01
N SER A 257 -4.59 15.43 2.15
CA SER A 257 -5.36 14.22 2.47
C SER A 257 -5.49 13.35 1.22
N GLY A 258 -5.55 12.03 1.41
CA GLY A 258 -5.97 11.09 0.38
C GLY A 258 -7.49 11.05 0.20
N VAL A 259 -7.99 9.99 -0.44
CA VAL A 259 -9.43 9.77 -0.66
C VAL A 259 -10.19 9.56 0.66
N TYR A 260 -11.49 9.85 0.66
CA TYR A 260 -12.32 9.93 1.86
C TYR A 260 -12.69 8.56 2.44
N GLU A 261 -12.67 7.53 1.61
CA GLU A 261 -12.97 6.14 1.88
C GLU A 261 -11.76 5.31 2.32
N ASP A 262 -10.58 5.92 2.46
CA ASP A 262 -9.36 5.29 2.98
C ASP A 262 -8.91 5.77 4.38
N PRO A 263 -9.78 6.17 5.34
CA PRO A 263 -9.32 6.50 6.69
C PRO A 263 -8.96 5.21 7.44
N LEU A 264 -8.05 5.24 8.41
CA LEU A 264 -7.80 4.07 9.27
C LEU A 264 -9.12 3.55 9.88
N ALA A 265 -9.37 2.25 9.79
CA ALA A 265 -10.63 1.62 10.13
C ALA A 265 -11.11 1.97 11.54
N PHE A 266 -10.19 2.02 12.51
CA PHE A 266 -10.50 2.31 13.89
C PHE A 266 -11.01 3.74 14.12
N TRP A 267 -10.89 4.65 13.15
CA TRP A 267 -11.47 5.99 13.29
C TRP A 267 -12.98 5.90 13.40
N GLY A 268 -13.64 5.14 12.53
CA GLY A 268 -15.08 5.01 12.52
C GLY A 268 -15.65 4.81 11.14
N PRO A 269 -16.93 4.42 11.05
CA PRO A 269 -17.60 4.36 9.76
C PRO A 269 -17.85 5.76 9.20
N LEU A 270 -17.89 5.83 7.87
CA LEU A 270 -18.20 7.02 7.11
C LEU A 270 -19.71 7.20 7.03
N PRO A 271 -20.25 8.38 7.41
CA PRO A 271 -21.66 8.67 7.19
C PRO A 271 -21.94 8.84 5.69
N TYR A 272 -22.87 8.06 5.16
CA TYR A 272 -23.28 8.08 3.76
C TYR A 272 -24.77 8.41 3.65
N ALA A 273 -25.09 9.60 3.17
CA ALA A 273 -26.46 10.08 3.04
C ALA A 273 -27.15 9.45 1.82
N VAL A 274 -28.00 8.45 2.05
CA VAL A 274 -28.81 7.80 1.00
C VAL A 274 -30.01 8.66 0.62
N SER A 275 -30.59 9.35 1.60
CA SER A 275 -31.68 10.31 1.39
C SER A 275 -31.64 11.41 2.44
N ALA A 276 -32.57 12.36 2.38
CA ALA A 276 -32.69 13.43 3.37
C ALA A 276 -32.94 12.93 4.81
N THR A 277 -33.38 11.68 4.98
CA THR A 277 -33.72 11.11 6.29
C THR A 277 -32.99 9.80 6.61
N GLU A 278 -32.20 9.29 5.68
CA GLU A 278 -31.53 8.00 5.81
C GLU A 278 -30.02 8.16 5.64
N THR A 279 -29.26 7.61 6.58
CA THR A 279 -27.80 7.63 6.58
C THR A 279 -27.31 6.22 6.87
N LEU A 280 -26.50 5.68 5.95
CA LEU A 280 -25.73 4.47 6.18
C LEU A 280 -24.40 4.83 6.84
N PHE A 281 -23.84 3.86 7.56
CA PHE A 281 -22.50 3.95 8.14
C PHE A 281 -21.63 2.91 7.45
N LEU A 282 -20.73 3.39 6.59
CA LEU A 282 -19.86 2.55 5.76
C LEU A 282 -18.52 2.35 6.47
N TYR A 283 -18.16 1.12 6.77
CA TYR A 283 -16.89 0.80 7.41
C TYR A 283 -15.82 0.60 6.33
N GLY A 284 -14.63 1.18 6.50
CA GLY A 284 -13.47 0.80 5.71
C GLY A 284 -12.92 -0.56 6.17
N PRO A 285 -12.34 -1.38 5.28
CA PRO A 285 -11.59 -2.59 5.65
C PRO A 285 -10.26 -2.20 6.31
N GLN A 286 -9.18 -2.97 6.14
CA GLN A 286 -7.85 -2.62 6.65
C GLN A 286 -7.17 -1.50 5.83
N THR A 287 -7.79 -0.33 5.80
CA THR A 287 -7.35 0.90 5.11
C THR A 287 -6.16 1.57 5.79
N VAL A 288 -5.48 2.48 5.09
CA VAL A 288 -4.12 2.93 5.45
C VAL A 288 -3.99 4.41 5.81
N GLY A 289 -5.09 5.17 5.74
CA GLY A 289 -5.16 6.56 6.19
C GLY A 289 -5.06 7.60 5.08
N GLY A 290 -5.31 7.23 3.83
CA GLY A 290 -5.33 8.12 2.69
C GLY A 290 -3.98 8.19 1.98
N HIS A 291 -3.42 7.02 1.65
CA HIS A 291 -2.16 6.95 0.91
C HIS A 291 -2.24 7.68 -0.44
N THR A 292 -1.12 8.27 -0.83
CA THR A 292 -1.02 9.04 -2.08
C THR A 292 -1.20 8.15 -3.32
N ASP A 293 -0.84 6.87 -3.29
CA ASP A 293 -1.00 5.96 -4.44
C ASP A 293 -2.44 5.67 -4.86
N GLU A 294 -3.42 5.96 -4.01
CA GLU A 294 -4.85 5.96 -4.35
C GLU A 294 -5.29 7.23 -5.11
N CYS A 295 -4.48 8.30 -5.13
CA CYS A 295 -4.89 9.57 -5.71
C CYS A 295 -3.94 10.17 -6.74
N ALA A 296 -2.63 10.17 -6.52
CA ALA A 296 -1.66 10.82 -7.38
C ALA A 296 -0.44 9.94 -7.67
N ARG A 297 -0.02 9.86 -8.94
CA ARG A 297 1.12 9.06 -9.41
C ARG A 297 1.94 9.80 -10.45
N PHE A 298 3.27 9.76 -10.38
CA PHE A 298 4.10 10.22 -11.49
C PHE A 298 4.04 9.22 -12.65
N ALA A 299 3.62 9.69 -13.83
CA ALA A 299 3.67 8.90 -15.07
C ALA A 299 5.04 8.91 -15.74
N ASN A 300 5.75 10.01 -15.55
CA ASN A 300 7.15 10.18 -15.87
C ASN A 300 7.70 11.28 -14.96
N GLU A 301 8.85 11.86 -15.30
CA GLU A 301 9.50 12.89 -14.50
C GLU A 301 8.66 14.17 -14.30
N THR A 302 7.72 14.46 -15.21
CA THR A 302 6.97 15.72 -15.29
C THR A 302 5.44 15.58 -15.35
N ASP A 303 4.93 14.43 -15.80
CA ASP A 303 3.49 14.17 -15.86
C ASP A 303 3.01 13.50 -14.58
N ILE A 304 1.93 14.03 -13.99
CA ILE A 304 1.28 13.50 -12.80
C ILE A 304 -0.12 13.05 -13.17
N ILE A 305 -0.41 11.77 -12.94
CA ILE A 305 -1.76 11.22 -12.94
C ILE A 305 -2.43 11.61 -11.63
N LEU A 306 -3.62 12.20 -11.70
CA LEU A 306 -4.45 12.54 -10.54
C LEU A 306 -5.86 11.98 -10.75
N THR A 307 -6.35 11.17 -9.81
CA THR A 307 -7.75 10.72 -9.85
C THR A 307 -8.69 11.91 -9.63
N MET A 308 -9.79 11.97 -10.37
CA MET A 308 -10.75 13.08 -10.29
C MET A 308 -12.18 12.61 -10.60
N PRO A 309 -13.12 12.75 -9.66
CA PRO A 309 -14.54 12.61 -9.96
C PRO A 309 -15.02 13.79 -10.81
N THR A 310 -16.00 13.53 -11.67
CA THR A 310 -16.69 14.61 -12.39
C THR A 310 -17.54 15.46 -11.43
N ALA A 311 -17.90 16.68 -11.85
CA ALA A 311 -18.79 17.52 -11.07
C ALA A 311 -20.18 16.88 -10.90
N GLU A 312 -20.65 16.13 -11.90
CA GLU A 312 -21.90 15.37 -11.85
C GLU A 312 -21.83 14.25 -10.80
N GLU A 313 -20.76 13.46 -10.78
CA GLU A 313 -20.54 12.40 -9.79
C GLU A 313 -20.46 12.96 -8.37
N ALA A 314 -19.71 14.06 -8.21
CA ALA A 314 -19.59 14.76 -6.95
C ALA A 314 -20.93 15.31 -6.44
N ALA A 315 -21.85 15.66 -7.34
CA ALA A 315 -23.18 16.13 -6.97
C ALA A 315 -24.15 14.97 -6.64
N SER A 316 -23.93 13.78 -7.21
CA SER A 316 -24.81 12.62 -7.02
C SER A 316 -24.40 11.70 -5.88
N ASP A 317 -23.11 11.65 -5.54
CA ASP A 317 -22.58 10.75 -4.51
C ASP A 317 -21.89 11.53 -3.38
N PRO A 318 -22.31 11.36 -2.11
CA PRO A 318 -21.73 12.07 -0.98
C PRO A 318 -20.21 11.87 -0.79
N ILE A 319 -19.68 10.67 -1.06
CA ILE A 319 -18.25 10.38 -0.90
C ILE A 319 -17.48 11.01 -2.05
N HIS A 320 -17.95 10.89 -3.30
CA HIS A 320 -17.36 11.60 -4.43
C HIS A 320 -17.45 13.12 -4.25
N GLY A 321 -18.48 13.64 -3.61
CA GLY A 321 -18.58 15.06 -3.25
C GLY A 321 -17.43 15.53 -2.35
N VAL A 322 -17.08 14.74 -1.32
CA VAL A 322 -15.92 15.01 -0.45
C VAL A 322 -14.62 14.84 -1.22
N ASN A 323 -14.49 13.76 -2.01
CA ASN A 323 -13.30 13.49 -2.81
C ASN A 323 -13.05 14.59 -3.85
N TYR A 324 -14.08 15.11 -4.51
CA TYR A 324 -13.95 16.20 -5.46
C TYR A 324 -13.31 17.43 -4.81
N ALA A 325 -13.74 17.78 -3.59
CA ALA A 325 -13.15 18.90 -2.86
C ALA A 325 -11.68 18.65 -2.48
N ARG A 326 -11.35 17.44 -2.00
CA ARG A 326 -9.99 17.03 -1.64
C ARG A 326 -9.06 17.00 -2.85
N LEU A 327 -9.51 16.39 -3.95
CA LEU A 327 -8.74 16.20 -5.18
C LEU A 327 -8.59 17.50 -5.96
N GLN A 328 -9.58 18.40 -5.92
CA GLN A 328 -9.41 19.77 -6.44
C GLN A 328 -8.38 20.57 -5.65
N HIS A 329 -8.26 20.34 -4.33
CA HIS A 329 -7.18 20.92 -3.55
C HIS A 329 -5.83 20.32 -3.97
N ALA A 330 -5.73 19.00 -4.09
CA ALA A 330 -4.53 18.34 -4.59
C ALA A 330 -4.12 18.85 -5.98
N HIS A 331 -5.06 18.98 -6.91
CA HIS A 331 -4.84 19.53 -8.25
C HIS A 331 -4.22 20.94 -8.17
N ARG A 332 -4.76 21.84 -7.32
CA ARG A 332 -4.20 23.19 -7.14
C ARG A 332 -2.78 23.16 -6.57
N THR A 333 -2.53 22.31 -5.57
CA THR A 333 -1.19 22.11 -5.00
C THR A 333 -0.20 21.66 -6.07
N LEU A 334 -0.54 20.61 -6.81
CA LEU A 334 0.31 20.04 -7.86
C LEU A 334 0.53 21.02 -9.02
N SER A 335 -0.50 21.79 -9.41
CA SER A 335 -0.41 22.79 -10.48
C SER A 335 0.50 23.97 -10.10
N ALA A 336 0.53 24.33 -8.82
CA ALA A 336 1.37 25.39 -8.30
C ALA A 336 2.81 24.92 -7.99
N ALA A 337 2.99 23.62 -7.75
CA ALA A 337 4.28 23.03 -7.45
C ALA A 337 5.24 23.07 -8.64
N LYS A 338 6.53 22.92 -8.33
CA LYS A 338 7.62 22.77 -9.29
C LYS A 338 8.42 21.52 -8.96
N ASP A 339 9.06 20.95 -9.97
CA ASP A 339 10.02 19.87 -9.78
C ASP A 339 11.32 20.37 -9.14
N GLN A 340 12.24 19.45 -8.87
CA GLN A 340 13.56 19.72 -8.32
C GLN A 340 14.41 20.71 -9.15
N ASP A 341 14.07 20.90 -10.42
CA ASP A 341 14.75 21.77 -11.38
C ASP A 341 13.98 23.10 -11.61
N GLY A 342 12.85 23.31 -10.94
CA GLY A 342 12.02 24.51 -11.06
C GLY A 342 10.98 24.49 -12.19
N ASN A 343 10.73 23.34 -12.83
CA ASN A 343 9.78 23.18 -13.92
C ASN A 343 8.36 22.85 -13.41
N PRO A 344 7.29 23.31 -14.09
CA PRO A 344 5.92 22.90 -13.77
C PRO A 344 5.66 21.44 -14.12
N PHE A 345 4.65 20.87 -13.48
CA PHE A 345 4.07 19.57 -13.85
C PHE A 345 2.91 19.72 -14.83
N ASN A 346 2.66 18.68 -15.61
CA ASN A 346 1.43 18.50 -16.37
C ASN A 346 0.56 17.49 -15.61
N ILE A 347 -0.71 17.84 -15.37
CA ILE A 347 -1.64 16.98 -14.63
C ILE A 347 -2.58 16.30 -15.61
N ILE A 348 -2.63 14.98 -15.54
CA ILE A 348 -3.49 14.12 -16.33
C ILE A 348 -4.55 13.55 -15.41
N GLU A 349 -5.81 13.97 -15.60
CA GLU A 349 -6.92 13.47 -14.81
C GLU A 349 -7.29 12.04 -15.22
N LEU A 350 -7.46 11.17 -14.22
CA LEU A 350 -7.92 9.80 -14.35
C LEU A 350 -9.32 9.71 -13.71
N PRO A 351 -10.29 8.98 -14.31
CA PRO A 351 -11.61 8.86 -13.71
C PRO A 351 -11.52 8.13 -12.36
N VAL A 352 -12.50 8.37 -11.49
CA VAL A 352 -12.74 7.52 -10.32
C VAL A 352 -13.64 6.32 -10.69
N PRO A 353 -13.51 5.18 -10.00
CA PRO A 353 -14.51 4.11 -10.03
C PRO A 353 -15.84 4.54 -9.45
N ASP A 354 -16.92 3.83 -9.79
CA ASP A 354 -18.18 3.99 -9.10
C ASP A 354 -18.05 3.54 -7.64
N LEU A 355 -18.69 4.23 -6.70
CA LEU A 355 -18.66 3.86 -5.30
C LEU A 355 -19.42 2.54 -5.09
N GLU A 356 -18.75 1.57 -4.47
CA GLU A 356 -19.34 0.26 -4.13
C GLU A 356 -19.07 -0.13 -2.68
N TYR A 357 -20.09 -0.71 -2.05
CA TYR A 357 -20.02 -1.28 -0.71
C TYR A 357 -20.80 -2.59 -0.66
N ILE A 358 -20.40 -3.47 0.24
CA ILE A 358 -21.00 -4.79 0.43
C ILE A 358 -21.54 -4.94 1.84
N GLU A 359 -22.57 -5.78 1.98
CA GLU A 359 -23.03 -6.22 3.28
C GLU A 359 -22.14 -7.35 3.81
N VAL A 360 -21.58 -7.16 5.01
CA VAL A 360 -20.74 -8.14 5.70
C VAL A 360 -21.48 -8.70 6.91
N GLN A 361 -21.56 -10.03 6.97
CA GLN A 361 -22.29 -10.77 8.00
C GLN A 361 -21.45 -10.98 9.27
N PRO A 362 -22.08 -11.10 10.47
CA PRO A 362 -21.36 -11.27 11.74
C PRO A 362 -20.41 -12.47 11.86
N ASP A 363 -20.60 -13.49 11.03
CA ASP A 363 -19.78 -14.71 11.04
C ASP A 363 -18.46 -14.57 10.26
N GLN A 364 -18.33 -13.53 9.43
CA GLN A 364 -17.13 -13.28 8.61
C GLN A 364 -16.01 -12.62 9.42
N ASP A 365 -14.76 -12.85 9.01
CA ASP A 365 -13.61 -12.39 9.78
C ASP A 365 -13.39 -10.87 9.65
N MET A 366 -13.74 -10.27 8.50
CA MET A 366 -13.77 -8.81 8.37
C MET A 366 -14.72 -8.15 9.39
N TYR A 367 -15.88 -8.75 9.65
CA TYR A 367 -16.81 -8.24 10.67
C TYR A 367 -16.18 -8.26 12.05
N LYS A 368 -15.59 -9.39 12.45
CA LYS A 368 -14.96 -9.58 13.77
C LYS A 368 -13.78 -8.63 13.96
N TYR A 369 -13.01 -8.42 12.89
CA TYR A 369 -11.91 -7.45 12.87
C TYR A 369 -12.42 -6.04 13.16
N LEU A 370 -13.47 -5.59 12.46
CA LEU A 370 -14.06 -4.27 12.68
C LEU A 370 -14.73 -4.17 14.07
N GLU A 371 -15.44 -5.21 14.52
CA GLU A 371 -16.05 -5.24 15.86
C GLU A 371 -15.02 -5.02 17.00
N SER A 372 -13.76 -5.43 16.77
CA SER A 372 -12.71 -5.33 17.79
C SER A 372 -12.33 -3.90 18.15
N TYR A 373 -12.68 -2.91 17.31
CA TYR A 373 -12.31 -1.53 17.53
C TYR A 373 -13.29 -0.74 18.40
N THR A 374 -12.75 0.27 19.06
CA THR A 374 -13.53 1.37 19.61
C THR A 374 -13.41 2.56 18.67
N TYR A 375 -14.52 3.07 18.19
CA TYR A 375 -14.57 4.16 17.22
C TYR A 375 -14.70 5.52 17.91
N PRO A 376 -13.63 6.32 17.99
CA PRO A 376 -13.69 7.65 18.60
C PRO A 376 -14.40 8.66 17.70
N THR A 377 -14.43 8.42 16.39
CA THR A 377 -15.09 9.29 15.42
C THR A 377 -16.56 8.91 15.30
N HIS A 378 -17.42 9.91 15.15
CA HIS A 378 -18.88 9.82 15.05
C HIS A 378 -19.65 9.28 16.27
N ALA A 379 -18.97 8.71 17.28
CA ALA A 379 -19.60 8.17 18.49
C ALA A 379 -20.74 7.16 18.21
N VAL A 380 -20.65 6.45 17.09
CA VAL A 380 -21.62 5.42 16.70
C VAL A 380 -21.20 4.09 17.29
N ALA A 381 -22.09 3.46 18.05
CA ALA A 381 -21.84 2.12 18.56
C ALA A 381 -21.81 1.12 17.39
N PHE A 382 -20.82 0.23 17.38
CA PHE A 382 -20.76 -0.85 16.41
C PHE A 382 -22.02 -1.73 16.50
N PRO A 383 -22.69 -2.06 15.39
CA PRO A 383 -23.98 -2.76 15.41
C PRO A 383 -23.80 -4.27 15.64
N LYS A 384 -23.42 -4.64 16.87
CA LYS A 384 -23.13 -6.02 17.27
C LYS A 384 -24.27 -6.99 16.93
N GLY A 385 -23.92 -8.10 16.29
CA GLY A 385 -24.85 -9.16 15.88
C GLY A 385 -25.75 -8.81 14.69
N LYS A 386 -25.53 -7.67 14.02
CA LYS A 386 -26.24 -7.28 12.79
C LYS A 386 -25.25 -7.09 11.65
N PRO A 387 -25.66 -7.30 10.38
CA PRO A 387 -24.82 -7.02 9.24
C PRO A 387 -24.37 -5.55 9.20
N ILE A 388 -23.19 -5.30 8.64
CA ILE A 388 -22.63 -3.95 8.39
C ILE A 388 -22.42 -3.72 6.91
N GLN A 389 -22.27 -2.47 6.52
CA GLN A 389 -21.85 -2.10 5.16
C GLN A 389 -20.36 -1.78 5.16
N VAL A 390 -19.59 -2.43 4.29
CA VAL A 390 -18.15 -2.19 4.12
C VAL A 390 -17.90 -1.57 2.74
N VAL A 391 -17.23 -0.42 2.73
CA VAL A 391 -16.83 0.30 1.52
C VAL A 391 -15.34 0.10 1.26
N LYS A 392 -14.98 -0.16 0.01
CA LYS A 392 -13.58 -0.29 -0.41
C LYS A 392 -13.03 1.07 -0.85
N ALA A 393 -11.76 1.33 -0.56
CA ALA A 393 -11.01 2.39 -1.25
C ALA A 393 -10.60 1.86 -2.63
N ALA A 394 -11.30 2.32 -3.67
CA ALA A 394 -11.07 1.89 -5.04
C ALA A 394 -10.57 3.08 -5.88
N SER A 395 -9.43 2.90 -6.53
CA SER A 395 -8.88 3.89 -7.44
C SER A 395 -8.26 3.25 -8.67
N TYR A 396 -8.48 3.85 -9.84
CA TYR A 396 -7.70 3.50 -11.02
C TYR A 396 -6.24 3.96 -10.95
N ALA A 397 -5.87 4.80 -9.98
CA ALA A 397 -4.50 5.25 -9.74
C ALA A 397 -3.64 4.18 -9.01
N ASN A 398 -4.27 3.19 -8.38
CA ASN A 398 -3.60 2.09 -7.70
C ASN A 398 -3.11 1.00 -8.71
N TYR A 399 -2.36 1.42 -9.72
CA TYR A 399 -1.77 0.55 -10.75
C TYR A 399 -0.26 0.36 -10.52
N LEU A 400 0.27 -0.72 -11.10
CA LEU A 400 1.70 -0.98 -11.21
C LEU A 400 2.18 -0.59 -12.62
N VAL A 401 3.25 0.20 -12.71
CA VAL A 401 4.02 0.37 -13.94
C VAL A 401 5.23 -0.54 -13.89
N THR A 402 5.47 -1.32 -14.95
CA THR A 402 6.68 -2.13 -15.04
C THR A 402 7.10 -2.37 -16.48
N ASN A 403 8.33 -1.99 -16.81
CA ASN A 403 8.92 -2.17 -18.14
C ASN A 403 8.02 -1.64 -19.28
N ASN A 404 7.39 -2.51 -20.08
CA ASN A 404 6.50 -2.11 -21.17
C ASN A 404 5.02 -2.41 -20.86
N THR A 405 4.68 -2.55 -19.58
CA THR A 405 3.36 -3.01 -19.13
C THR A 405 2.84 -2.14 -17.98
N ILE A 406 1.53 -1.95 -17.96
CA ILE A 406 0.79 -1.42 -16.82
C ILE A 406 -0.21 -2.48 -16.40
N ILE A 407 -0.12 -2.88 -15.12
CA ILE A 407 -1.15 -3.71 -14.49
C ILE A 407 -2.10 -2.74 -13.78
N ALA A 408 -3.25 -2.49 -14.39
CA ALA A 408 -4.25 -1.55 -13.93
C ALA A 408 -5.43 -2.29 -13.29
N PRO A 409 -6.09 -1.69 -12.28
CA PRO A 409 -7.29 -2.28 -11.72
C PRO A 409 -8.49 -2.12 -12.68
N SER A 410 -9.47 -2.99 -12.52
CA SER A 410 -10.83 -2.86 -13.04
C SER A 410 -11.85 -3.15 -11.95
N TYR A 411 -13.01 -2.53 -12.04
CA TYR A 411 -14.04 -2.55 -10.99
C TYR A 411 -15.43 -2.89 -11.53
N ASN A 412 -15.50 -3.78 -12.54
CA ASN A 412 -16.75 -4.21 -13.17
C ASN A 412 -17.66 -3.04 -13.62
N SER A 413 -17.04 -1.93 -14.03
CA SER A 413 -17.73 -0.74 -14.54
C SER A 413 -17.23 -0.48 -15.97
N PRO A 414 -17.82 -1.14 -17.00
CA PRO A 414 -17.23 -1.20 -18.34
C PRO A 414 -16.92 0.17 -18.96
N LYS A 415 -17.70 1.20 -18.64
CA LYS A 415 -17.45 2.57 -19.12
C LYS A 415 -16.23 3.19 -18.43
N LYS A 416 -16.17 3.12 -17.10
CA LYS A 416 -15.07 3.65 -16.29
C LYS A 416 -13.78 2.88 -16.52
N ASP A 417 -13.86 1.55 -16.60
CA ASP A 417 -12.75 0.67 -16.90
C ASP A 417 -12.13 1.02 -18.27
N ALA A 418 -12.97 1.20 -19.30
CA ALA A 418 -12.52 1.56 -20.64
C ALA A 418 -11.91 2.97 -20.69
N GLU A 419 -12.49 3.92 -19.94
CA GLU A 419 -11.96 5.28 -19.83
C GLU A 419 -10.61 5.31 -19.13
N ALA A 420 -10.48 4.66 -17.98
CA ALA A 420 -9.23 4.55 -17.24
C ALA A 420 -8.14 3.91 -18.12
N LYS A 421 -8.45 2.81 -18.81
CA LYS A 421 -7.53 2.18 -19.77
C LYS A 421 -7.10 3.13 -20.88
N ARG A 422 -8.03 3.92 -21.42
CA ARG A 422 -7.72 4.91 -22.46
C ARG A 422 -6.77 5.98 -21.95
N VAL A 423 -7.03 6.56 -20.77
CA VAL A 423 -6.18 7.59 -20.17
C VAL A 423 -4.79 7.04 -19.86
N LEU A 424 -4.69 5.87 -19.23
CA LEU A 424 -3.40 5.23 -18.96
C LEU A 424 -2.64 4.91 -20.24
N SER A 425 -3.31 4.43 -21.30
CA SER A 425 -2.67 4.18 -22.60
C SER A 425 -2.14 5.47 -23.25
N GLN A 426 -2.78 6.61 -23.01
CA GLN A 426 -2.32 7.92 -23.50
C GLN A 426 -1.14 8.46 -22.70
N ALA A 427 -1.18 8.32 -21.37
CA ALA A 427 -0.08 8.71 -20.48
C ALA A 427 1.17 7.84 -20.69
N TYR A 428 0.97 6.58 -21.11
CA TYR A 428 2.03 5.60 -21.31
C TYR A 428 1.98 4.97 -22.71
N PRO A 429 2.27 5.73 -23.78
CA PRO A 429 2.04 5.30 -25.16
C PRO A 429 2.89 4.11 -25.62
N LYS A 430 3.93 3.74 -24.86
CA LYS A 430 4.79 2.59 -25.11
C LYS A 430 4.44 1.35 -24.29
N HIS A 431 3.43 1.46 -23.41
CA HIS A 431 3.07 0.38 -22.49
C HIS A 431 1.77 -0.30 -22.93
N LYS A 432 1.69 -1.60 -22.67
CA LYS A 432 0.44 -2.37 -22.77
C LYS A 432 -0.30 -2.26 -21.44
N VAL A 433 -1.54 -1.79 -21.46
CA VAL A 433 -2.41 -1.77 -20.27
C VAL A 433 -3.19 -3.08 -20.17
N VAL A 434 -2.92 -3.85 -19.10
CA VAL A 434 -3.62 -5.07 -18.72
C VAL A 434 -4.48 -4.77 -17.50
N GLN A 435 -5.79 -4.98 -17.61
CA GLN A 435 -6.73 -4.74 -16.51
C GLN A 435 -7.02 -6.02 -15.75
N ILE A 436 -7.04 -5.93 -14.42
CA ILE A 436 -7.30 -7.03 -13.50
C ILE A 436 -8.35 -6.59 -12.49
N ASP A 437 -9.32 -7.45 -12.22
CA ASP A 437 -10.28 -7.25 -11.12
C ASP A 437 -9.55 -7.12 -9.78
N ALA A 438 -9.66 -5.95 -9.17
CA ALA A 438 -8.94 -5.61 -7.95
C ALA A 438 -9.80 -5.72 -6.69
N ASP A 439 -11.10 -6.03 -6.81
CA ASP A 439 -12.06 -5.96 -5.70
C ASP A 439 -11.62 -6.74 -4.47
N ALA A 440 -11.11 -7.96 -4.66
CA ALA A 440 -10.61 -8.78 -3.57
C ALA A 440 -9.51 -8.07 -2.75
N LEU A 441 -8.62 -7.34 -3.42
CA LEU A 441 -7.57 -6.56 -2.76
C LEU A 441 -8.19 -5.34 -2.05
N ASN A 442 -9.05 -4.58 -2.74
CA ASN A 442 -9.58 -3.33 -2.20
C ASN A 442 -10.47 -3.58 -0.97
N TYR A 443 -11.25 -4.66 -0.98
CA TYR A 443 -12.00 -5.11 0.20
C TYR A 443 -11.11 -5.71 1.29
N ALA A 444 -9.87 -6.08 0.99
CA ALA A 444 -8.87 -6.47 1.99
C ALA A 444 -8.08 -5.30 2.56
N GLY A 445 -8.07 -4.12 1.92
CA GLY A 445 -7.43 -2.91 2.44
C GLY A 445 -6.57 -2.08 1.47
N GLY A 446 -6.37 -2.52 0.21
CA GLY A 446 -5.52 -1.80 -0.75
C GLY A 446 -5.65 -2.35 -2.17
N GLY A 447 -4.87 -1.87 -3.13
CA GLY A 447 -4.97 -2.30 -4.53
C GLY A 447 -3.74 -3.03 -5.08
N ILE A 448 -3.64 -3.06 -6.42
CA ILE A 448 -2.56 -3.71 -7.18
C ILE A 448 -1.19 -3.09 -6.85
N HIS A 449 -1.12 -1.77 -6.72
CA HIS A 449 0.11 -1.08 -6.34
C HIS A 449 0.54 -1.46 -4.92
N CYS A 450 -0.40 -1.57 -3.98
CA CYS A 450 -0.12 -1.88 -2.57
C CYS A 450 0.53 -3.27 -2.38
N VAL A 451 0.20 -4.24 -3.23
CA VAL A 451 0.74 -5.61 -3.14
C VAL A 451 2.00 -5.84 -3.97
N THR A 452 2.50 -4.81 -4.67
CA THR A 452 3.66 -4.92 -5.57
C THR A 452 4.77 -3.95 -5.20
N GLN A 453 6.02 -4.42 -5.25
CA GLN A 453 7.21 -3.60 -5.03
C GLN A 453 8.21 -3.80 -6.18
N HIS A 454 8.54 -2.73 -6.90
CA HIS A 454 9.46 -2.81 -8.03
C HIS A 454 10.92 -2.83 -7.57
N GLN A 455 11.76 -3.62 -8.26
CA GLN A 455 13.22 -3.58 -8.16
C GLN A 455 13.80 -2.99 -9.44
N PRO A 456 14.52 -1.85 -9.39
CA PRO A 456 15.11 -1.22 -10.56
C PRO A 456 16.19 -2.09 -11.22
N ALA A 457 16.40 -1.90 -12.52
CA ALA A 457 17.37 -2.63 -13.34
C ALA A 457 18.83 -2.17 -13.20
#